data_AF-A0A3M6I0K0-F1
#
_entry.id   AF-A0A3M6I0K0-F1
#
_cell.length_a   1.000
_cell.length_b   1.000
_cell.length_c   1.000
_cell.angle_alpha   90.00
_cell.angle_beta   90.00
_cell.angle_gamma   90.00
#
_symmetry.space_group_name_H-M   'P 1'
#
loop_
_entity.id
_entity.type
_entity.pdbx_description
1 polymer ?
#
loop_
_entity_poly.entity_id
_entity_poly.type
_entity_poly.pdbx_seq_one_letter_code
_entity_poly.pdbx_strand_id
1 'polypeptide(L)'
;MLLNPPVNLYTSISNLDKLVQTNVKGINNTTTFYELVLAKLTRYFRQKGYIDLNDALLFDFQQSKQHLTNEQMAMLIGTSFRFSSADIAFTSDLINRRGLITPPKFPISEGTSLTPFLKRALQCDFDCYLTEQVIPMWRARTDGGSLLQLVDQVSLYALKDYLHSNTKIAVMHNADDVILGSGDLGFLRKTFGDRLTVYPYGGHCGNLNYRVNTDAMLEFFRG
;
A
#
# COMPACT_ATOMS: atom_id res chain seq x y z
N MET A 1 -12.48 -7.91 -15.96
CA MET A 1 -12.83 -6.92 -14.91
C MET A 1 -11.56 -6.52 -14.18
N LEU A 2 -11.40 -5.25 -13.86
CA LEU A 2 -10.38 -4.71 -12.98
C LEU A 2 -11.04 -4.28 -11.67
N LEU A 3 -10.49 -4.72 -10.54
CA LEU A 3 -11.00 -4.41 -9.21
C LEU A 3 -10.02 -3.48 -8.50
N ASN A 4 -10.51 -2.31 -8.12
CA ASN A 4 -9.73 -1.24 -7.51
C ASN A 4 -8.33 -1.03 -8.12
N PRO A 5 -8.19 -0.92 -9.46
CA PRO A 5 -6.87 -0.87 -10.06
C PRO A 5 -6.17 0.46 -9.72
N PRO A 6 -4.86 0.46 -9.39
CA PRO A 6 -4.09 1.69 -9.32
C PRO A 6 -4.06 2.31 -10.72
N VAL A 7 -4.47 3.57 -10.85
CA VAL A 7 -4.34 4.30 -12.12
C VAL A 7 -2.88 4.67 -12.36
N ASN A 8 -2.22 5.18 -11.33
CA ASN A 8 -0.78 5.45 -11.29
C ASN A 8 -0.17 4.77 -10.08
N LEU A 9 0.60 3.70 -10.32
CA LEU A 9 1.20 2.89 -9.27
C LEU A 9 2.13 3.71 -8.35
N TYR A 10 2.89 4.65 -8.91
CA TYR A 10 3.80 5.49 -8.14
C TYR A 10 3.04 6.42 -7.20
N THR A 11 1.94 7.01 -7.66
CA THR A 11 1.05 7.81 -6.81
C THR A 11 0.44 6.97 -5.70
N SER A 12 -0.07 5.79 -6.02
CA SER A 12 -0.64 4.85 -5.05
C SER A 12 0.34 4.51 -3.93
N ILE A 13 1.57 4.18 -4.29
CA ILE A 13 2.63 3.86 -3.33
C ILE A 13 3.03 5.10 -2.53
N SER A 14 3.20 6.25 -3.18
CA SER A 14 3.53 7.51 -2.51
C SER A 14 2.47 7.91 -1.47
N ASN A 15 1.20 7.63 -1.73
CA ASN A 15 0.12 7.89 -0.78
C ASN A 15 0.27 7.02 0.48
N LEU A 16 0.53 5.71 0.31
CA LEU A 16 0.75 4.80 1.43
C LEU A 16 1.98 5.20 2.25
N ASP A 17 3.05 5.59 1.56
CA ASP A 17 4.30 5.98 2.18
C ASP A 17 4.16 7.24 3.06
N LYS A 18 3.32 8.19 2.64
CA LYS A 18 3.02 9.40 3.41
C LYS A 18 2.20 9.15 4.68
N LEU A 19 1.56 7.99 4.83
CA LEU A 19 0.72 7.71 6.00
C LEU A 19 1.51 7.68 7.32
N VAL A 20 2.82 7.38 7.30
CA VAL A 20 3.68 7.47 8.50
C VAL A 20 3.95 8.91 8.95
N GLN A 21 3.63 9.91 8.13
CA GLN A 21 3.82 11.33 8.46
C GLN A 21 2.65 11.92 9.25
N THR A 22 1.62 11.11 9.54
CA THR A 22 0.46 11.55 10.30
C THR A 22 0.81 11.83 11.76
N ASN A 23 0.21 12.89 12.33
CA ASN A 23 0.40 13.23 13.73
C ASN A 23 -0.58 12.43 14.59
N VAL A 24 -0.07 11.43 15.31
CA VAL A 24 -0.87 10.59 16.20
C VAL A 24 -0.86 11.17 17.61
N LYS A 25 -2.03 11.60 18.10
CA LYS A 25 -2.19 12.04 19.49
C LYS A 25 -1.79 10.93 20.47
N GLY A 26 -0.94 11.28 21.44
CA GLY A 26 -0.47 10.36 22.48
C GLY A 26 0.84 9.64 22.16
N ILE A 27 1.37 9.78 20.95
CA ILE A 27 2.77 9.43 20.65
C ILE A 27 3.65 10.62 21.04
N ASN A 28 4.70 10.35 21.80
CA ASN A 28 5.71 11.33 22.21
C ASN A 28 7.05 10.62 22.41
N ASN A 29 8.07 11.32 22.90
CA ASN A 29 9.40 10.76 23.12
C ASN A 29 9.45 9.58 24.12
N THR A 30 8.38 9.33 24.87
CA THR A 30 8.28 8.28 25.89
C THR A 30 7.29 7.16 25.56
N THR A 31 6.44 7.35 24.55
CA THR A 31 5.41 6.37 24.15
C THR A 31 5.48 6.15 22.65
N THR A 32 5.87 4.94 22.26
CA THR A 32 5.93 4.51 20.87
C THR A 32 4.54 4.17 20.33
N PHE A 33 4.41 4.15 19.00
CA PHE A 33 3.18 3.70 18.34
C PHE A 33 2.81 2.26 18.73
N TYR A 34 3.78 1.36 18.82
CA TYR A 34 3.56 -0.04 19.19
C TYR A 34 2.97 -0.17 20.59
N GLU A 35 3.51 0.57 21.57
CA GLU A 35 3.00 0.58 22.93
C GLU A 35 1.55 1.09 22.97
N LEU A 36 1.24 2.12 22.18
CA LEU A 36 -0.12 2.65 22.07
C LEU A 36 -1.11 1.59 21.54
N VAL A 37 -0.75 0.89 20.46
CA VAL A 37 -1.59 -0.15 19.83
C VAL A 37 -1.74 -1.36 20.77
N LEU A 38 -0.63 -1.85 21.34
CA LEU A 38 -0.66 -2.95 22.29
C LEU A 38 -1.50 -2.61 23.52
N ALA A 39 -1.35 -1.40 24.07
CA ALA A 39 -2.16 -0.98 25.22
C ALA A 39 -3.66 -0.93 24.89
N LYS A 40 -4.05 -0.52 23.67
CA LYS A 40 -5.45 -0.58 23.21
C LYS A 40 -5.95 -2.03 23.09
N LEU A 41 -5.17 -2.92 22.50
CA LEU A 41 -5.51 -4.34 22.39
C LEU A 41 -5.63 -5.01 23.77
N THR A 42 -4.69 -4.75 24.68
CA THR A 42 -4.75 -5.26 26.06
C THR A 42 -6.01 -4.77 26.77
N ARG A 43 -6.37 -3.49 26.64
CA ARG A 43 -7.62 -2.96 27.21
C ARG A 43 -8.86 -3.57 26.57
N TYR A 44 -8.85 -3.80 25.26
CA TYR A 44 -9.93 -4.45 24.53
C TYR A 44 -10.16 -5.88 25.04
N PHE A 45 -9.13 -6.72 25.09
CA PHE A 45 -9.28 -8.10 25.57
C PHE A 45 -9.64 -8.18 27.05
N ARG A 46 -9.12 -7.26 27.88
CA ARG A 46 -9.52 -7.17 29.29
C ARG A 46 -11.02 -6.83 29.44
N GLN A 47 -11.58 -6.01 28.55
CA GLN A 47 -13.01 -5.68 28.53
C GLN A 47 -13.86 -6.83 27.96
N LYS A 48 -13.35 -7.54 26.95
CA LYS A 48 -14.01 -8.72 26.35
C LYS A 48 -14.04 -9.92 27.30
N GLY A 49 -13.06 -10.02 28.21
CA GLY A 49 -12.95 -11.09 29.22
C GLY A 49 -12.26 -12.36 28.73
N TYR A 50 -11.89 -12.41 27.44
CA TYR A 50 -11.15 -13.51 26.83
C TYR A 50 -10.36 -13.00 25.61
N ILE A 51 -9.39 -13.79 25.16
CA ILE A 51 -8.64 -13.54 23.93
C ILE A 51 -9.25 -14.42 22.83
N ASP A 52 -9.63 -13.80 21.72
CA ASP A 52 -10.18 -14.46 20.54
C ASP A 52 -9.66 -13.73 19.31
N LEU A 53 -8.78 -14.42 18.57
CA LEU A 53 -8.10 -13.92 17.39
C LEU A 53 -8.69 -14.62 16.17
N ASN A 54 -9.81 -14.10 15.67
CA ASN A 54 -10.52 -14.60 14.49
C ASN A 54 -10.69 -13.49 13.45
N ASP A 55 -11.29 -13.82 12.31
CA ASP A 55 -11.50 -12.89 11.19
C ASP A 55 -12.33 -11.64 11.59
N ALA A 56 -13.20 -11.75 12.59
CA ALA A 56 -14.04 -10.65 13.07
C ALA A 56 -13.31 -9.71 14.05
N LEU A 57 -12.14 -10.10 14.59
CA LEU A 57 -11.41 -9.34 15.60
C LEU A 57 -11.24 -7.87 15.20
N LEU A 58 -10.81 -7.61 13.97
CA LEU A 58 -10.53 -6.25 13.49
C LEU A 58 -11.80 -5.40 13.49
N PHE A 59 -12.91 -5.97 13.01
CA PHE A 59 -14.20 -5.29 12.99
C PHE A 59 -14.68 -4.99 14.40
N ASP A 60 -14.71 -6.00 15.29
CA ASP A 60 -15.13 -5.85 16.68
C ASP A 60 -14.26 -4.85 17.45
N PHE A 61 -12.94 -4.88 17.20
CA PHE A 61 -11.99 -3.95 17.80
C PHE A 61 -12.25 -2.52 17.35
N GLN A 62 -12.52 -2.29 16.06
CA GLN A 62 -12.87 -0.97 15.54
C GLN A 62 -14.27 -0.49 15.96
N GLN A 63 -15.20 -1.38 16.31
CA GLN A 63 -16.48 -1.01 16.93
C GLN A 63 -16.38 -0.73 18.44
N SER A 64 -15.22 -1.03 19.05
CA SER A 64 -15.03 -0.87 20.49
C SER A 64 -14.62 0.56 20.89
N LYS A 65 -14.66 0.83 22.20
CA LYS A 65 -14.08 2.05 22.79
C LYS A 65 -12.56 2.18 22.57
N GLN A 66 -11.89 1.09 22.17
CA GLN A 66 -10.45 1.06 21.93
C GLN A 66 -10.07 1.20 20.45
N HIS A 67 -11.02 1.45 19.54
CA HIS A 67 -10.80 1.63 18.11
C HIS A 67 -9.63 2.57 17.79
N LEU A 68 -9.03 2.37 16.62
CA LEU A 68 -7.97 3.26 16.15
C LEU A 68 -8.61 4.49 15.53
N THR A 69 -8.09 5.68 15.86
CA THR A 69 -8.46 6.87 15.10
C THR A 69 -7.91 6.78 13.67
N ASN A 70 -8.39 7.64 12.76
CA ASN A 70 -7.88 7.66 11.39
C ASN A 70 -6.36 7.86 11.33
N GLU A 71 -5.79 8.69 12.20
CA GLU A 71 -4.34 8.91 12.29
C GLU A 71 -3.62 7.66 12.80
N GLN A 72 -4.19 6.97 13.80
CA GLN A 72 -3.63 5.71 14.30
C GLN A 72 -3.69 4.60 13.24
N MET A 73 -4.77 4.54 12.47
CA MET A 73 -4.91 3.59 11.36
C MET A 73 -3.93 3.91 10.22
N ALA A 74 -3.81 5.18 9.85
CA ALA A 74 -2.84 5.65 8.86
C ALA A 74 -1.41 5.28 9.28
N MET A 75 -1.03 5.54 10.54
CA MET A 75 0.28 5.15 11.06
C MET A 75 0.49 3.63 11.01
N LEU A 76 -0.54 2.82 11.33
CA LEU A 76 -0.46 1.36 11.24
C LEU A 76 -0.20 0.88 9.80
N ILE A 77 -1.00 1.35 8.85
CA ILE A 77 -0.88 1.00 7.43
C ILE A 77 0.48 1.46 6.89
N GLY A 78 0.84 2.71 7.14
CA GLY A 78 2.11 3.29 6.71
C GLY A 78 3.31 2.55 7.28
N THR A 79 3.26 2.15 8.56
CA THR A 79 4.35 1.38 9.19
C THR A 79 4.50 0.00 8.58
N SER A 80 3.39 -0.70 8.33
CA SER A 80 3.41 -1.99 7.62
C SER A 80 4.02 -1.85 6.22
N PHE A 81 3.63 -0.80 5.50
CA PHE A 81 4.18 -0.49 4.18
C PHE A 81 5.67 -0.12 4.23
N ARG A 82 6.09 0.65 5.23
CA ARG A 82 7.50 1.02 5.48
C ARG A 82 8.36 -0.21 5.73
N PHE A 83 7.87 -1.21 6.48
CA PHE A 83 8.59 -2.48 6.64
C PHE A 83 8.72 -3.24 5.33
N SER A 84 7.63 -3.35 4.57
CA SER A 84 7.67 -4.02 3.25
C SER A 84 8.66 -3.32 2.30
N SER A 85 8.71 -1.99 2.33
CA SER A 85 9.67 -1.18 1.56
C SER A 85 11.11 -1.38 2.04
N ALA A 86 11.33 -1.43 3.35
CA ALA A 86 12.65 -1.72 3.93
C ALA A 86 13.14 -3.13 3.55
N ASP A 87 12.26 -4.13 3.56
CA ASP A 87 12.60 -5.51 3.20
C ASP A 87 13.03 -5.62 1.73
N ILE A 88 12.27 -5.02 0.81
CA ILE A 88 12.63 -5.05 -0.63
C ILE A 88 13.91 -4.24 -0.89
N ALA A 89 14.10 -3.10 -0.21
CA ALA A 89 15.31 -2.30 -0.33
C ALA A 89 16.54 -3.06 0.19
N PHE A 90 16.45 -3.66 1.39
CA PHE A 90 17.53 -4.46 1.97
C PHE A 90 17.88 -5.67 1.10
N THR A 91 16.87 -6.45 0.71
CA THR A 91 17.08 -7.67 -0.07
C THR A 91 17.67 -7.36 -1.44
N SER A 92 17.17 -6.31 -2.10
CA SER A 92 17.68 -5.89 -3.41
C SER A 92 19.11 -5.35 -3.30
N ASP A 93 19.43 -4.58 -2.26
CA ASP A 93 20.78 -4.07 -2.03
C ASP A 93 21.78 -5.20 -1.76
N LEU A 94 21.41 -6.14 -0.89
CA LEU A 94 22.23 -7.28 -0.50
C LEU A 94 22.56 -8.19 -1.70
N ILE A 95 21.54 -8.60 -2.44
CA ILE A 95 21.70 -9.53 -3.58
C ILE A 95 22.55 -8.87 -4.68
N ASN A 96 22.33 -7.59 -4.95
CA ASN A 96 23.03 -6.87 -6.01
C ASN A 96 24.32 -6.18 -5.55
N ARG A 97 24.67 -6.29 -4.25
CA ARG A 97 25.87 -5.72 -3.63
C ARG A 97 26.03 -4.22 -3.90
N ARG A 98 24.95 -3.45 -3.78
CA ARG A 98 24.93 -2.02 -4.17
C ARG A 98 25.59 -1.09 -3.16
N GLY A 99 25.64 -1.46 -1.89
CA GLY A 99 26.31 -0.67 -0.87
C GLY A 99 25.44 0.40 -0.18
N LEU A 100 24.14 0.44 -0.47
CA LEU A 100 23.21 1.44 0.08
C LEU A 100 22.87 1.14 1.55
N ILE A 101 22.62 -0.13 1.86
CA ILE A 101 22.19 -0.61 3.18
C ILE A 101 23.26 -1.52 3.78
N THR A 102 23.75 -2.47 2.99
CA THR A 102 24.77 -3.44 3.34
C THR A 102 26.10 -3.01 2.73
N PRO A 103 27.19 -2.87 3.52
CA PRO A 103 28.49 -2.51 2.96
C PRO A 103 28.92 -3.53 1.89
N PRO A 104 29.55 -3.09 0.78
CA PRO A 104 30.01 -4.02 -0.24
C PRO A 104 30.95 -5.07 0.35
N LYS A 105 30.67 -6.36 0.08
CA LYS A 105 31.42 -7.53 0.58
C LYS A 105 31.28 -7.79 2.09
N PHE A 106 30.35 -7.16 2.79
CA PHE A 106 30.04 -7.53 4.17
C PHE A 106 29.52 -8.98 4.23
N PRO A 107 30.15 -9.88 5.01
CA PRO A 107 29.69 -11.27 5.11
C PRO A 107 28.41 -11.34 5.94
N ILE A 108 27.33 -11.88 5.35
CA ILE A 108 26.10 -12.22 6.06
C ILE A 108 26.01 -13.74 6.17
N SER A 109 25.84 -14.23 7.40
CA SER A 109 25.65 -15.64 7.78
C SER A 109 24.43 -15.80 8.69
N GLU A 110 24.06 -17.02 9.06
CA GLU A 110 22.90 -17.29 9.93
C GLU A 110 22.99 -16.60 11.30
N GLY A 111 24.22 -16.36 11.80
CA GLY A 111 24.47 -15.67 13.06
C GLY A 111 24.58 -14.15 12.97
N THR A 112 24.46 -13.56 11.77
CA THR A 112 24.64 -12.12 11.57
C THR A 112 23.41 -11.36 12.08
N SER A 113 23.61 -10.43 13.01
CA SER A 113 22.53 -9.53 13.44
C SER A 113 22.13 -8.61 12.29
N LEU A 114 20.86 -8.67 11.88
CA LEU A 114 20.30 -7.80 10.83
C LEU A 114 19.80 -6.46 11.37
N THR A 115 19.83 -6.23 12.69
CA THR A 115 19.32 -5.00 13.31
C THR A 115 19.95 -3.71 12.75
N PRO A 116 21.27 -3.62 12.51
CA PRO A 116 21.86 -2.42 11.90
C PRO A 116 21.35 -2.17 10.48
N PHE A 117 21.18 -3.22 9.69
CA PHE A 117 20.68 -3.13 8.31
C PHE A 117 19.21 -2.75 8.28
N LEU A 118 18.39 -3.31 9.18
CA LEU A 118 16.98 -2.92 9.32
C LEU A 118 16.85 -1.44 9.66
N LYS A 119 17.63 -0.93 10.64
CA LYS A 119 17.64 0.51 10.99
C LYS A 119 17.96 1.39 9.79
N ARG A 120 18.91 0.96 8.95
CA ARG A 120 19.28 1.69 7.74
C ARG A 120 18.23 1.58 6.64
N ALA A 121 17.69 0.39 6.42
CA ALA A 121 16.64 0.12 5.44
C ALA A 121 15.35 0.91 5.75
N LEU A 122 14.99 1.06 7.03
CA LEU A 122 13.87 1.88 7.47
C LEU A 122 13.99 3.38 7.15
N GLN A 123 15.21 3.87 6.84
CA GLN A 123 15.43 5.24 6.37
C GLN A 123 15.26 5.38 4.85
N CYS A 124 15.23 4.26 4.13
CA CYS A 124 15.01 4.23 2.68
C CYS A 124 13.55 3.91 2.42
N ASP A 125 12.79 4.94 2.07
CA ASP A 125 11.40 4.77 1.66
C ASP A 125 11.27 4.15 0.26
N PHE A 126 10.03 3.96 -0.20
CA PHE A 126 9.84 3.35 -1.52
C PHE A 126 10.38 4.23 -2.65
N ASP A 127 10.38 5.56 -2.50
CA ASP A 127 10.99 6.46 -3.48
C ASP A 127 12.52 6.31 -3.50
N CYS A 128 13.16 6.22 -2.33
CA CYS A 128 14.56 5.83 -2.19
C CYS A 128 14.84 4.47 -2.86
N TYR A 129 14.00 3.46 -2.66
CA TYR A 129 14.14 2.17 -3.35
C TYR A 129 14.06 2.31 -4.88
N LEU A 130 13.08 3.07 -5.40
CA LEU A 130 12.95 3.27 -6.83
C LEU A 130 14.16 3.99 -7.42
N THR A 131 14.58 5.09 -6.80
CA THR A 131 15.63 5.97 -7.31
C THR A 131 17.02 5.35 -7.18
N GLU A 132 17.34 4.72 -6.05
CA GLU A 132 18.65 4.12 -5.79
C GLU A 132 18.78 2.70 -6.38
N GLN A 133 17.67 1.99 -6.55
CA GLN A 133 17.69 0.58 -6.93
C GLN A 133 17.08 0.29 -8.29
N VAL A 134 15.80 0.59 -8.46
CA VAL A 134 15.04 0.20 -9.67
C VAL A 134 15.49 0.97 -10.90
N ILE A 135 15.60 2.29 -10.83
CA ILE A 135 15.95 3.14 -11.97
C ILE A 135 17.35 2.82 -12.52
N PRO A 136 18.42 2.68 -11.70
CA PRO A 136 19.72 2.28 -12.20
C PRO A 136 19.71 0.88 -12.83
N MET A 137 18.92 -0.06 -12.27
CA MET A 137 18.76 -1.39 -12.85
C MET A 137 18.10 -1.32 -14.23
N TRP A 138 16.99 -0.58 -14.32
CA TRP A 138 16.22 -0.44 -15.54
C TRP A 138 17.05 0.18 -16.67
N ARG A 139 17.82 1.23 -16.36
CA ARG A 139 18.80 1.86 -17.28
C ARG A 139 19.95 0.94 -17.71
N ALA A 140 20.38 0.03 -16.84
CA ALA A 140 21.47 -0.89 -17.17
C ALA A 140 20.98 -2.07 -18.03
N ARG A 141 19.73 -2.52 -17.83
CA ARG A 141 19.14 -3.66 -18.54
C ARG A 141 18.39 -3.28 -19.81
N THR A 142 17.98 -2.03 -19.91
CA THR A 142 17.20 -1.48 -21.02
C THR A 142 17.72 -0.07 -21.31
N ASP A 143 17.40 0.50 -22.46
CA ASP A 143 17.64 1.93 -22.74
C ASP A 143 16.60 2.82 -22.03
N GLY A 144 16.32 2.53 -20.75
CA GLY A 144 15.34 3.20 -19.93
C GLY A 144 15.80 4.62 -19.55
N GLY A 145 14.88 5.58 -19.47
CA GLY A 145 15.21 6.98 -19.22
C GLY A 145 14.96 7.42 -17.79
N SER A 146 13.94 8.26 -17.60
CA SER A 146 13.65 8.93 -16.32
C SER A 146 12.64 8.15 -15.47
N LEU A 147 12.57 8.45 -14.17
CA LEU A 147 11.50 7.94 -13.32
C LEU A 147 10.11 8.29 -13.89
N LEU A 148 9.94 9.50 -14.40
CA LEU A 148 8.68 9.92 -15.04
C LEU A 148 8.32 9.03 -16.23
N GLN A 149 9.29 8.66 -17.06
CA GLN A 149 9.06 7.74 -18.17
C GLN A 149 8.64 6.36 -17.68
N LEU A 150 9.32 5.81 -16.65
CA LEU A 150 8.93 4.52 -16.07
C LEU A 150 7.50 4.58 -15.52
N VAL A 151 7.19 5.63 -14.75
CA VAL A 151 5.86 5.84 -14.15
C VAL A 151 4.78 5.91 -15.22
N ASP A 152 5.00 6.63 -16.31
CA ASP A 152 4.07 6.70 -17.43
C ASP A 152 3.84 5.32 -18.05
N GLN A 153 4.91 4.58 -18.35
CA GLN A 153 4.86 3.26 -18.99
C GLN A 153 4.16 2.19 -18.15
N VAL A 154 4.22 2.26 -16.82
CA VAL A 154 3.58 1.27 -15.92
C VAL A 154 2.23 1.72 -15.39
N SER A 155 1.76 2.92 -15.74
CA SER A 155 0.44 3.43 -15.36
C SER A 155 -0.64 2.96 -16.34
N LEU A 156 -1.91 2.98 -15.89
CA LEU A 156 -3.05 2.75 -16.80
C LEU A 156 -3.15 3.82 -17.88
N TYR A 157 -2.52 4.99 -17.70
CA TYR A 157 -2.41 6.04 -18.69
C TYR A 157 -1.83 5.52 -20.02
N ALA A 158 -0.77 4.70 -19.97
CA ALA A 158 -0.17 4.11 -21.18
C ALA A 158 -1.10 3.14 -21.92
N LEU A 159 -2.11 2.61 -21.24
CA LEU A 159 -3.09 1.68 -21.81
C LEU A 159 -4.42 2.36 -22.17
N LYS A 160 -4.52 3.69 -22.06
CA LYS A 160 -5.78 4.45 -22.21
C LYS A 160 -6.56 4.06 -23.46
N ASP A 161 -5.94 4.12 -24.64
CA ASP A 161 -6.67 3.93 -25.90
C ASP A 161 -7.16 2.48 -26.06
N TYR A 162 -6.36 1.51 -25.62
CA TYR A 162 -6.76 0.11 -25.56
C TYR A 162 -7.91 -0.12 -24.57
N LEU A 163 -7.82 0.44 -23.36
CA LEU A 163 -8.86 0.32 -22.33
C LEU A 163 -10.16 1.04 -22.71
N HIS A 164 -10.06 2.14 -23.46
CA HIS A 164 -11.19 2.89 -23.96
C HIS A 164 -11.94 2.14 -25.06
N SER A 165 -11.22 1.57 -26.03
CA SER A 165 -11.80 0.83 -27.16
C SER A 165 -12.27 -0.58 -26.81
N ASN A 166 -11.67 -1.21 -25.80
CA ASN A 166 -12.00 -2.60 -25.44
C ASN A 166 -13.24 -2.67 -24.54
N THR A 167 -14.37 -3.06 -25.12
CA THR A 167 -15.65 -3.17 -24.42
C THR A 167 -15.72 -4.32 -23.41
N LYS A 168 -14.76 -5.26 -23.41
CA LYS A 168 -14.75 -6.44 -22.53
C LYS A 168 -14.11 -6.19 -21.17
N ILE A 169 -13.58 -4.99 -20.93
CA ILE A 169 -12.91 -4.65 -19.67
C ILE A 169 -13.79 -3.65 -18.92
N ALA A 170 -14.28 -4.01 -17.74
CA ALA A 170 -14.92 -3.08 -16.81
C ALA A 170 -14.04 -2.82 -15.60
N VAL A 171 -14.28 -1.69 -14.92
CA VAL A 171 -13.64 -1.31 -13.66
C VAL A 171 -14.70 -1.20 -12.58
N MET A 172 -14.40 -1.77 -11.42
CA MET A 172 -15.09 -1.43 -10.17
C MET A 172 -14.11 -0.77 -9.22
N HIS A 173 -14.51 0.35 -8.63
CA HIS A 173 -13.66 1.11 -7.73
C HIS A 173 -14.45 1.82 -6.63
N ASN A 174 -13.72 2.40 -5.67
CA ASN A 174 -14.29 3.14 -4.55
C ASN A 174 -13.81 4.59 -4.60
N ALA A 175 -14.71 5.54 -4.32
CA ALA A 175 -14.40 6.95 -4.35
C ALA A 175 -13.46 7.38 -3.21
N ASP A 176 -13.46 6.64 -2.10
CA ASP A 176 -12.63 6.82 -0.92
C ASP A 176 -11.36 5.94 -0.93
N ASP A 177 -10.97 5.38 -2.07
CA ASP A 177 -9.78 4.54 -2.17
C ASP A 177 -8.49 5.36 -1.98
N VAL A 178 -7.75 5.05 -0.92
CA VAL A 178 -6.53 5.77 -0.50
C VAL A 178 -5.39 5.68 -1.51
N ILE A 179 -5.45 4.72 -2.44
CA ILE A 179 -4.41 4.55 -3.47
C ILE A 179 -4.56 5.55 -4.63
N LEU A 180 -5.67 6.29 -4.70
CA LEU A 180 -5.92 7.19 -5.82
C LEU A 180 -5.27 8.56 -5.64
N GLY A 181 -4.73 9.07 -6.74
CA GLY A 181 -4.32 10.45 -6.90
C GLY A 181 -5.46 11.37 -7.34
N SER A 182 -5.18 12.68 -7.25
CA SER A 182 -6.04 13.68 -7.86
C SER A 182 -6.15 13.45 -9.36
N GLY A 183 -7.39 13.37 -9.88
CA GLY A 183 -7.68 13.15 -11.29
C GLY A 183 -7.83 11.69 -11.71
N ASP A 184 -7.41 10.72 -10.90
CA ASP A 184 -7.46 9.29 -11.27
C ASP A 184 -8.90 8.78 -11.50
N LEU A 185 -9.85 9.16 -10.63
CA LEU A 185 -11.28 8.86 -10.87
C LEU A 185 -11.81 9.55 -12.13
N GLY A 186 -11.31 10.74 -12.46
CA GLY A 186 -11.64 11.46 -13.68
C GLY A 186 -11.13 10.74 -14.93
N PHE A 187 -9.92 10.20 -14.87
CA PHE A 187 -9.37 9.34 -15.92
C PHE A 187 -10.22 8.08 -16.09
N LEU A 188 -10.53 7.37 -15.00
CA LEU A 188 -11.35 6.15 -15.09
C LEU A 188 -12.72 6.44 -15.71
N ARG A 189 -13.40 7.53 -15.31
CA ARG A 189 -14.69 7.92 -15.89
C ARG A 189 -14.59 8.17 -17.40
N LYS A 190 -13.56 8.89 -17.84
CA LYS A 190 -13.35 9.19 -19.27
C LYS A 190 -12.97 7.94 -20.08
N THR A 191 -12.22 7.02 -19.49
CA THR A 191 -11.71 5.83 -20.18
C THR A 191 -12.76 4.72 -20.27
N PHE A 192 -13.54 4.50 -19.20
CA PHE A 192 -14.44 3.35 -19.10
C PHE A 192 -15.92 3.69 -19.34
N GLY A 193 -16.35 4.94 -19.12
CA GLY A 193 -17.74 5.35 -19.28
C GLY A 193 -18.69 4.47 -18.47
N ASP A 194 -19.70 3.88 -19.11
CA ASP A 194 -20.68 2.98 -18.48
C ASP A 194 -20.07 1.68 -17.96
N ARG A 195 -18.82 1.34 -18.34
CA ARG A 195 -18.08 0.18 -17.81
C ARG A 195 -17.37 0.47 -16.49
N LEU A 196 -17.60 1.64 -15.88
CA LEU A 196 -17.08 2.00 -14.57
C LEU A 196 -18.18 2.02 -13.51
N THR A 197 -18.04 1.18 -12.50
CA THR A 197 -18.82 1.28 -11.27
C THR A 197 -17.98 1.94 -10.18
N VAL A 198 -18.45 3.06 -9.62
CA VAL A 198 -17.80 3.74 -8.49
C VAL A 198 -18.72 3.69 -7.28
N TYR A 199 -18.30 2.98 -6.24
CA TYR A 199 -18.98 2.97 -4.95
C TYR A 199 -18.50 4.15 -4.08
N PRO A 200 -19.36 4.73 -3.23
CA PRO A 200 -18.98 5.89 -2.42
C PRO A 200 -17.98 5.53 -1.31
N TYR A 201 -18.06 4.30 -0.78
CA TYR A 201 -17.26 3.84 0.35
C TYR A 201 -16.78 2.41 0.17
N GLY A 202 -15.61 2.11 0.71
CA GLY A 202 -15.02 0.78 0.72
C GLY A 202 -13.50 0.78 0.74
N GLY A 203 -12.85 1.93 0.60
CA GLY A 203 -11.40 2.05 0.56
C GLY A 203 -10.79 1.14 -0.52
N HIS A 204 -9.60 0.60 -0.24
CA HIS A 204 -8.99 -0.37 -1.14
C HIS A 204 -9.55 -1.77 -0.90
N CYS A 205 -10.44 -2.25 -1.77
CA CYS A 205 -11.03 -3.60 -1.74
C CYS A 205 -11.86 -3.98 -0.49
N GLY A 206 -12.15 -3.04 0.42
CA GLY A 206 -12.84 -3.34 1.68
C GLY A 206 -14.32 -3.68 1.55
N ASN A 207 -14.94 -3.42 0.40
CA ASN A 207 -16.35 -3.67 0.12
C ASN A 207 -16.58 -4.79 -0.91
N LEU A 208 -15.57 -5.60 -1.24
CA LEU A 208 -15.73 -6.68 -2.24
C LEU A 208 -16.71 -7.76 -1.79
N ASN A 209 -16.74 -8.06 -0.48
CA ASN A 209 -17.65 -9.04 0.12
C ASN A 209 -19.02 -8.44 0.48
N TYR A 210 -19.26 -7.16 0.18
CA TYR A 210 -20.58 -6.58 0.38
C TYR A 210 -21.52 -7.14 -0.67
N ARG A 211 -22.61 -7.80 -0.23
CA ARG A 211 -23.51 -8.57 -1.09
C ARG A 211 -23.89 -7.86 -2.38
N VAL A 212 -24.25 -6.58 -2.31
CA VAL A 212 -24.64 -5.77 -3.47
C VAL A 212 -23.48 -5.63 -4.49
N ASN A 213 -22.26 -5.45 -4.01
CA ASN A 213 -21.08 -5.30 -4.86
C ASN A 213 -20.69 -6.66 -5.46
N THR A 214 -20.81 -7.74 -4.69
CA THR A 214 -20.61 -9.11 -5.19
C THR A 214 -21.64 -9.45 -6.27
N ASP A 215 -22.91 -9.12 -6.07
CA ASP A 215 -23.97 -9.31 -7.06
C ASP A 215 -23.63 -8.56 -8.36
N ALA A 216 -23.17 -7.30 -8.27
CA ALA A 216 -22.74 -6.53 -9.43
C ALA A 216 -21.52 -7.16 -10.15
N MET A 217 -20.55 -7.67 -9.41
CA MET A 217 -19.38 -8.36 -9.96
C MET A 217 -19.76 -9.64 -10.70
N LEU A 218 -20.68 -10.43 -10.13
CA LEU A 218 -21.18 -11.65 -10.75
C LEU A 218 -22.01 -11.36 -11.99
N GLU A 219 -22.82 -10.30 -11.97
CA GLU A 219 -23.63 -9.89 -13.11
C GLU A 219 -22.76 -9.52 -14.32
N PHE A 220 -21.64 -8.81 -14.10
CA PHE A 220 -20.68 -8.51 -15.16
C PHE A 220 -20.15 -9.78 -15.87
N PHE A 221 -20.03 -10.90 -15.17
CA PHE A 221 -19.55 -12.16 -15.75
C PHE A 221 -20.64 -13.01 -16.39
N ARG A 222 -21.93 -12.68 -16.19
CA ARG A 222 -23.05 -13.42 -16.80
C ARG A 222 -23.30 -13.04 -18.26
N GLY A 223 -22.82 -11.88 -18.69
CA GLY A 223 -22.96 -11.37 -20.07
C GLY A 223 -24.11 -10.39 -20.19
#